data_AF-I3S7W9-F1
#
_entry.id   AF-I3S7W9-F1
#
_cell.length_a   1.000
_cell.length_b   1.000
_cell.length_c   1.000
_cell.angle_alpha   90.00
_cell.angle_beta   90.00
_cell.angle_gamma   90.00
#
_symmetry.space_group_name_H-M   'P 1'
#
loop_
_entity.id
_entity.type
_entity.pdbx_description
1 polymer ?
#
loop_
_entity_poly.entity_id
_entity_poly.type
_entity_poly.pdbx_seq_one_letter_code
_entity_poly.pdbx_strand_id
1 'polypeptide(L)'
;MSRTRVVGGGFMDNAFSYITENGIASENDYQYRGGAGTCQNNEMITPAARISGYEDVPAGEDQLLLAVSQQPVSVAIAVGQSFHLYKEGIYSGPCGSSLNHGVTLVGYGTSEEDGTKYWLIKNSWVRAGARMVT
;
A
#
# COMPACT_ATOMS: atom_id res chain seq x y z
N MET A 1 12.53 8.59 18.64
CA MET A 1 11.66 7.45 18.27
C MET A 1 10.33 8.00 17.76
N SER A 2 10.19 8.19 16.45
CA SER A 2 8.88 8.47 15.85
C SER A 2 8.05 7.19 15.95
N ARG A 3 7.01 7.21 16.78
CA ARG A 3 6.12 6.06 16.96
C ARG A 3 5.03 6.14 15.89
N THR A 4 5.12 5.34 14.84
CA THR A 4 3.95 5.10 13.98
C THR A 4 2.92 4.35 14.83
N ARG A 5 1.73 4.91 15.03
CA ARG A 5 0.71 4.35 15.93
C ARG A 5 0.08 3.11 15.29
N VAL A 6 0.69 1.94 15.47
CA VAL A 6 0.34 0.69 14.76
C VAL A 6 -1.15 0.30 14.87
N VAL A 7 -1.81 0.59 15.99
CA VAL A 7 -3.27 0.42 16.13
C VAL A 7 -3.91 1.81 16.22
N GLY A 8 -4.50 2.25 15.12
CA GLY A 8 -5.09 3.58 14.97
C GLY A 8 -4.70 4.33 13.67
N GLY A 9 -3.77 3.78 12.88
CA GLY A 9 -3.39 4.29 11.56
C GLY A 9 -1.94 4.80 11.50
N GLY A 10 -1.45 5.06 10.30
CA GLY A 10 -0.09 5.52 10.07
C GLY A 10 0.11 6.03 8.64
N PHE A 11 1.27 6.63 8.40
CA PHE A 11 1.68 7.13 7.08
C PHE A 11 2.81 6.28 6.52
N MET A 12 2.80 6.07 5.20
CA MET A 12 3.79 5.24 4.51
C MET A 12 5.20 5.83 4.64
N ASP A 13 5.35 7.14 4.61
CA ASP A 13 6.62 7.86 4.74
C ASP A 13 7.32 7.56 6.06
N ASN A 14 6.56 7.50 7.16
CA ASN A 14 7.11 7.13 8.47
C ASN A 14 7.64 5.69 8.45
N ALA A 15 6.98 4.79 7.72
CA ALA A 15 7.46 3.43 7.57
C ALA A 15 8.72 3.38 6.70
N PHE A 16 8.75 4.09 5.57
CA PHE A 16 9.95 4.14 4.72
C PHE A 16 11.14 4.80 5.42
N SER A 17 10.93 5.89 6.16
CA SER A 17 11.94 6.52 7.02
C SER A 17 12.45 5.56 8.10
N TYR A 18 11.59 4.71 8.66
CA TYR A 18 12.06 3.70 9.60
C TYR A 18 12.96 2.66 8.91
N ILE A 19 12.59 2.23 7.70
CA ILE A 19 13.33 1.22 6.92
C ILE A 19 14.68 1.77 6.43
N THR A 20 14.79 3.06 6.09
CA THR A 20 16.09 3.67 5.73
C THR A 20 17.07 3.64 6.90
N GLU A 21 16.58 3.88 8.13
CA GLU A 21 17.40 3.96 9.35
C GLU A 21 17.70 2.59 9.98
N ASN A 22 16.72 1.69 10.00
CA ASN A 22 16.78 0.45 10.78
C ASN A 22 16.77 -0.81 9.88
N GLY A 23 16.30 -0.70 8.64
CA GLY A 23 15.98 -1.84 7.79
C GLY A 23 14.66 -2.51 8.20
N ILE A 24 14.32 -3.59 7.51
CA ILE A 24 13.11 -4.38 7.76
C ILE A 24 13.43 -5.88 7.80
N ALA A 25 12.83 -6.59 8.75
CA ALA A 25 12.97 -8.04 8.88
C ALA A 25 12.17 -8.79 7.79
N SER A 26 12.50 -10.06 7.57
CA SER A 26 11.64 -10.93 6.78
C SER A 26 10.38 -11.30 7.55
N GLU A 27 9.28 -11.62 6.86
CA GLU A 27 8.04 -12.08 7.50
C GLU A 27 8.27 -13.38 8.30
N ASN A 28 9.20 -14.24 7.86
CA ASN A 28 9.53 -15.48 8.56
C ASN A 28 10.17 -15.20 9.92
N ASP A 29 10.99 -14.16 10.02
CA ASP A 29 11.70 -13.77 11.24
C ASP A 29 10.83 -12.89 12.16
N TYR A 30 9.89 -12.12 11.59
CA TYR A 30 8.98 -11.24 12.32
C TYR A 30 7.55 -11.35 11.79
N GLN A 31 6.82 -12.39 12.23
CA GLN A 31 5.48 -12.71 11.76
C GLN A 31 4.40 -11.71 12.19
N TYR A 32 3.45 -11.44 11.30
CA TYR A 32 2.27 -10.63 11.58
C TYR A 32 1.36 -11.26 12.65
N ARG A 33 1.00 -10.46 13.66
CA ARG A 33 0.14 -10.89 14.79
C ARG A 33 -1.19 -10.16 14.91
N GLY A 34 -1.54 -9.32 13.93
CA GLY A 34 -2.85 -8.64 13.92
C GLY A 34 -3.00 -7.46 14.87
N GLY A 35 -1.91 -6.95 15.48
CA GLY A 35 -1.99 -5.81 16.40
C GLY A 35 -0.63 -5.30 16.87
N ALA A 36 -0.65 -4.14 17.54
CA ALA A 36 0.55 -3.61 18.18
C ALA A 36 1.01 -4.56 19.30
N GLY A 37 2.25 -5.05 19.17
CA GLY A 37 2.94 -5.76 20.23
C GLY A 37 4.11 -4.94 20.76
N THR A 38 4.81 -5.49 21.76
CA THR A 38 6.12 -4.98 22.14
C THR A 38 7.09 -5.19 20.98
N CYS A 39 7.84 -4.14 20.63
CA CYS A 39 8.88 -4.22 19.60
C CYS A 39 9.93 -5.27 20.01
N GLN A 40 10.06 -6.32 19.19
CA GLN A 40 11.02 -7.39 19.44
C GLN A 40 12.36 -7.02 18.82
N ASN A 41 13.10 -6.14 19.50
CA ASN A 41 14.50 -5.84 19.16
C ASN A 41 15.38 -6.98 19.67
N ASN A 42 15.25 -8.16 19.08
CA ASN A 42 16.20 -9.23 19.32
C ASN A 42 17.42 -8.96 18.45
N GLU A 43 18.61 -8.88 19.04
CA GLU A 43 19.89 -8.69 18.33
C GLU A 43 20.12 -9.76 17.24
N MET A 44 19.38 -10.87 17.27
CA MET A 44 19.41 -11.91 16.23
C MET A 44 18.60 -11.61 14.97
N ILE A 45 17.64 -10.65 15.00
CA ILE A 45 16.86 -10.31 13.81
C ILE A 45 17.69 -9.39 12.94
N THR A 46 18.37 -9.99 11.96
CA THR A 46 19.10 -9.24 10.93
C THR A 46 18.09 -8.64 9.96
N PRO A 47 18.21 -7.36 9.57
CA PRO A 47 17.38 -6.78 8.53
C PRO A 47 17.52 -7.57 7.22
N ALA A 48 16.40 -8.03 6.67
CA ALA A 48 16.34 -8.70 5.39
C ALA A 48 16.47 -7.72 4.21
N ALA A 49 16.04 -6.48 4.40
CA ALA A 49 16.20 -5.42 3.41
C ALA A 49 16.38 -4.05 4.07
N ARG A 50 16.95 -3.13 3.30
CA ARG A 50 17.06 -1.71 3.62
C ARG A 50 16.91 -0.93 2.32
N ILE A 51 16.25 0.22 2.38
CA ILE A 51 16.14 1.14 1.25
C ILE A 51 17.09 2.32 1.47
N SER A 52 17.60 2.90 0.39
CA SER A 52 18.48 4.08 0.45
C SER A 52 17.69 5.38 0.63
N GLY A 53 16.40 5.38 0.30
CA GLY A 53 15.53 6.55 0.38
C GLY A 53 14.12 6.23 -0.11
N TYR A 54 13.27 7.24 -0.08
CA TYR A 54 11.93 7.27 -0.65
C TYR A 54 11.63 8.69 -1.10
N GLU A 55 10.66 8.85 -1.98
CA GLU A 55 10.17 10.15 -2.44
C GLU A 55 8.66 10.11 -2.66
N ASP A 56 8.04 11.28 -2.54
CA ASP A 56 6.65 11.45 -2.91
C ASP A 56 6.53 11.62 -4.42
N VAL A 57 5.64 10.84 -5.02
CA VAL A 57 5.26 11.04 -6.42
C VAL A 57 4.53 12.37 -6.52
N PRO A 58 4.93 13.29 -7.43
CA PRO A 58 4.21 14.53 -7.63
C PRO A 58 2.74 14.28 -8.00
N ALA A 59 1.85 15.15 -7.56
CA ALA A 59 0.42 14.99 -7.83
C ALA A 59 0.12 15.01 -9.33
N GLY A 60 -0.61 14.00 -9.79
CA GLY A 60 -1.09 13.88 -11.17
C GLY A 60 -1.06 12.43 -11.65
N GLU A 61 -2.01 12.09 -12.53
CA GLU A 61 -2.18 10.72 -13.01
C GLU A 61 -0.99 10.27 -13.88
N ASP A 62 -0.46 11.16 -14.73
CA ASP A 62 0.69 10.86 -15.60
C ASP A 62 1.96 10.59 -14.78
N GLN A 63 2.18 11.34 -13.70
CA GLN A 63 3.30 11.17 -12.78
C GLN A 63 3.17 9.86 -12.01
N LEU A 64 1.95 9.53 -11.57
CA LEU A 64 1.65 8.26 -10.93
C LEU A 64 1.86 7.08 -11.88
N LEU A 65 1.44 7.21 -13.14
CA LEU A 65 1.64 6.19 -14.16
C LEU A 65 3.12 5.95 -14.41
N LEU A 66 3.91 7.02 -14.55
CA LEU A 66 5.36 6.94 -14.70
C LEU A 66 6.01 6.23 -13.50
N ALA A 67 5.61 6.57 -12.27
CA ALA A 67 6.14 5.94 -11.06
C ALA A 67 5.78 4.45 -10.99
N VAL A 68 4.50 4.10 -11.24
CA VAL A 68 4.01 2.71 -11.22
C VAL A 68 4.64 1.87 -12.32
N SER A 69 4.99 2.47 -13.47
CA SER A 69 5.70 1.78 -14.55
C SER A 69 7.12 1.34 -14.17
N GLN A 70 7.72 1.99 -13.17
CA GLN A 70 9.09 1.70 -12.72
C GLN A 70 9.12 0.73 -11.53
N GLN A 71 8.17 0.87 -10.60
CA GLN A 71 8.08 0.04 -9.41
C GLN A 71 6.69 0.12 -8.77
N PRO A 72 6.32 -0.83 -7.90
CA PRO A 72 5.12 -0.70 -7.08
C PRO A 72 5.15 0.58 -6.23
N VAL A 73 4.00 1.26 -6.12
CA VAL A 73 3.87 2.54 -5.40
C VAL A 73 2.86 2.38 -4.26
N SER A 74 3.24 2.80 -3.05
CA SER A 74 2.31 2.88 -1.94
C SER A 74 1.41 4.10 -2.07
N VAL A 75 0.10 3.91 -1.97
CA VAL A 75 -0.89 4.99 -2.08
C VAL A 75 -1.93 4.88 -0.99
N ALA A 76 -2.57 6.00 -0.66
CA ALA A 76 -3.77 6.00 0.16
C ALA A 76 -5.00 6.19 -0.75
N ILE A 77 -6.07 5.48 -0.42
CA ILE A 77 -7.37 5.55 -1.11
C ILE A 77 -8.48 5.80 -0.09
N ALA A 78 -9.60 6.33 -0.56
CA ALA A 78 -10.81 6.49 0.22
C ALA A 78 -11.77 5.32 -0.03
N VAL A 79 -11.82 4.37 0.90
CA VAL A 79 -12.74 3.22 0.82
C VAL A 79 -14.04 3.49 1.58
N GLY A 80 -15.15 3.13 0.94
CA GLY A 80 -16.50 3.14 1.51
C GLY A 80 -17.14 1.75 1.50
N GLN A 81 -18.39 1.67 1.95
CA GLN A 81 -19.10 0.38 2.09
C GLN A 81 -19.25 -0.39 0.77
N SER A 82 -19.43 0.30 -0.36
CA SER A 82 -19.49 -0.31 -1.69
C SER A 82 -18.20 -1.06 -2.04
N PHE A 83 -17.05 -0.52 -1.64
CA PHE A 83 -15.75 -1.13 -1.89
C PHE A 83 -15.54 -2.40 -1.04
N HIS A 84 -16.08 -2.48 0.18
CA HIS A 84 -16.06 -3.71 0.98
C HIS A 84 -16.84 -4.87 0.33
N LEU A 85 -17.86 -4.57 -0.48
CA LEU A 85 -18.71 -5.55 -1.13
C LEU A 85 -18.23 -5.92 -2.54
N TYR A 86 -17.23 -5.21 -3.05
CA TYR A 86 -16.65 -5.45 -4.37
C TYR A 86 -16.03 -6.85 -4.45
N LYS A 87 -16.17 -7.48 -5.62
CA LYS A 87 -15.72 -8.88 -5.85
C LYS A 87 -14.89 -9.05 -7.11
N GLU A 88 -15.30 -8.43 -8.21
CA GLU A 88 -14.70 -8.66 -9.53
C GLU A 88 -14.99 -7.52 -10.50
N GLY A 89 -14.27 -7.54 -11.62
CA GLY A 89 -14.38 -6.54 -12.68
C GLY A 89 -13.44 -5.36 -12.45
N ILE A 90 -13.97 -4.18 -12.74
CA ILE A 90 -13.28 -2.90 -12.63
C ILE A 90 -14.15 -2.03 -11.71
N TYR A 91 -13.64 -1.67 -10.53
CA TYR A 91 -14.41 -0.88 -9.57
C TYR A 91 -14.53 0.58 -10.02
N SER A 92 -15.77 1.02 -10.29
CA SER A 92 -16.16 2.40 -10.62
C SER A 92 -17.24 2.95 -9.67
N GLY A 93 -17.43 2.31 -8.52
CA GLY A 93 -18.41 2.73 -7.52
C GLY A 93 -17.99 4.00 -6.76
N PRO A 94 -18.87 4.56 -5.91
CA PRO A 94 -18.56 5.77 -5.14
C PRO A 94 -17.32 5.56 -4.26
N CYS A 95 -16.44 6.56 -4.22
CA CYS A 95 -15.33 6.65 -3.29
C CYS A 95 -15.70 7.53 -2.08
N GLY A 96 -15.03 7.31 -0.95
CA GLY A 96 -15.20 8.17 0.21
C GLY A 96 -14.61 9.57 -0.02
N SER A 97 -14.93 10.52 0.85
CA SER A 97 -14.37 11.88 0.81
C SER A 97 -13.04 12.04 1.56
N SER A 98 -12.55 10.99 2.21
CA SER A 98 -11.35 11.03 3.04
C SER A 98 -10.53 9.77 2.85
N LEU A 99 -9.23 9.95 2.60
CA LEU A 99 -8.26 8.87 2.50
C LEU A 99 -8.19 8.15 3.86
N ASN A 100 -8.40 6.85 3.85
CA ASN A 100 -8.53 6.05 5.07
C ASN A 100 -7.90 4.66 4.97
N HIS A 101 -7.39 4.27 3.79
CA HIS A 101 -6.83 2.94 3.57
C HIS A 101 -5.57 2.99 2.71
N GLY A 102 -4.50 2.38 3.21
CA GLY A 102 -3.22 2.26 2.49
C GLY A 102 -3.19 0.98 1.64
N VAL A 103 -2.80 1.11 0.37
CA VAL A 103 -2.69 0.01 -0.58
C VAL A 103 -1.42 0.14 -1.43
N THR A 104 -1.15 -0.84 -2.28
CA THR A 104 -0.02 -0.81 -3.22
C THR A 104 -0.54 -0.89 -4.65
N LEU A 105 -0.21 0.12 -5.47
CA LEU A 105 -0.35 0.03 -6.92
C LEU A 105 0.76 -0.86 -7.46
N VAL A 106 0.38 -1.87 -8.23
CA VAL A 106 1.31 -2.85 -8.81
C VAL A 106 1.27 -2.85 -10.34
N GLY A 107 0.46 -1.98 -10.93
CA GLY A 107 0.35 -1.84 -12.38
C GLY A 107 -0.91 -1.07 -12.78
N TYR A 108 -1.12 -1.00 -14.09
CA TYR A 108 -2.27 -0.38 -14.73
C TYR A 108 -2.59 -1.11 -16.03
N GLY A 109 -3.76 -0.84 -16.60
CA GLY A 109 -4.18 -1.43 -17.85
C GLY A 109 -5.34 -0.70 -18.49
N THR A 110 -5.80 -1.27 -19.60
CA THR A 110 -6.99 -0.83 -20.32
C THR A 110 -7.82 -2.07 -20.62
N SER A 111 -9.11 -1.98 -20.32
CA SER A 111 -10.08 -3.03 -20.59
C SER A 111 -10.19 -3.23 -22.10
N GLU A 112 -10.06 -4.48 -22.55
CA GLU A 112 -10.22 -4.83 -23.96
C GLU A 112 -11.69 -4.75 -24.42
N GLU A 113 -12.63 -4.83 -23.48
CA GLU A 113 -14.07 -4.86 -23.78
C GLU A 113 -14.63 -3.47 -24.12
N ASP A 114 -14.23 -2.45 -23.37
CA ASP A 114 -14.83 -1.11 -23.42
C ASP A 114 -13.81 0.03 -23.41
N GLY A 115 -12.51 -0.27 -23.38
CA GLY A 115 -11.45 0.73 -23.33
C GLY A 115 -11.29 1.43 -21.97
N THR A 116 -11.97 0.97 -20.92
CA THR A 116 -11.87 1.56 -19.58
C THR A 116 -10.46 1.36 -19.00
N LYS A 117 -9.80 2.46 -18.62
CA LYS A 117 -8.50 2.43 -17.95
C LYS A 117 -8.64 1.99 -16.49
N TYR A 118 -7.64 1.30 -15.96
CA TYR A 118 -7.67 0.86 -14.57
C TYR A 118 -6.28 0.73 -13.95
N TRP A 119 -6.24 0.82 -12.62
CA TRP A 119 -5.13 0.47 -11.75
C TRP A 119 -5.27 -0.96 -11.20
N LEU A 120 -4.15 -1.67 -11.13
CA LEU A 120 -4.02 -2.93 -10.41
C LEU A 120 -3.57 -2.64 -8.98
N ILE A 121 -4.40 -3.02 -8.00
CA ILE A 121 -4.14 -2.74 -6.59
C ILE A 121 -3.97 -4.04 -5.82
N LYS A 122 -2.82 -4.16 -5.16
CA LYS A 122 -2.61 -5.18 -4.12
C LYS A 122 -3.22 -4.67 -2.82
N ASN A 123 -4.31 -5.30 -2.41
CA ASN A 123 -4.99 -5.03 -1.15
C ASN A 123 -4.53 -5.99 -0.05
N SER A 124 -4.71 -5.61 1.22
CA SER A 124 -4.29 -6.37 2.42
C SER A 124 -5.44 -7.07 3.15
N TRP A 125 -6.62 -7.14 2.52
CA TRP A 125 -7.76 -7.87 3.05
C TRP A 125 -7.64 -9.35 2.66
N VAL A 126 -7.97 -10.25 3.61
CA VAL A 126 -7.83 -11.72 3.48
C VAL A 126 -8.69 -12.36 2.37
N ARG A 127 -9.36 -11.55 1.53
CA ARG A 127 -10.06 -11.99 0.31
C ARG A 127 -9.77 -11.04 -0.87
N ALA A 128 -9.19 -11.64 -1.90
CA ALA A 128 -9.15 -11.30 -3.33
C ALA A 128 -8.76 -9.88 -3.78
N GLY A 129 -7.79 -9.83 -4.70
CA GLY A 129 -7.25 -8.61 -5.31
C GLY A 129 -8.31 -7.76 -6.02
N ALA A 130 -8.31 -6.47 -5.71
CA ALA A 130 -9.17 -5.51 -6.36
C ALA A 130 -8.44 -4.84 -7.54
N ARG A 131 -9.13 -4.73 -8.67
CA ARG A 131 -8.75 -3.89 -9.81
C ARG A 131 -9.64 -2.65 -9.75
N MET A 132 -9.08 -1.44 -9.61
CA MET A 132 -9.84 -0.18 -9.48
C MET A 132 -9.62 0.70 -10.71
N VAL A 133 -10.59 1.55 -11.05
CA VAL A 133 -10.43 2.60 -12.09
C VAL A 133 -9.67 3.80 -11.54
N THR A 134 -9.02 4.50 -12.45
CA THR A 134 -8.44 5.85 -12.33
C THR A 134 -9.50 6.91 -12.02
#